data_AF-A0A957G1F3-F1
#
_entry.id   AF-A0A957G1F3-F1
#
_cell.length_a   1.000
_cell.length_b   1.000
_cell.length_c   1.000
_cell.angle_alpha   90.00
_cell.angle_beta   90.00
_cell.angle_gamma   90.00
#
_symmetry.space_group_name_H-M   'P 1'
#
loop_
_entity.id
_entity.type
_entity.pdbx_description
1 polymer ?
#
loop_
_entity_poly.entity_id
_entity_poly.type
_entity_poly.pdbx_seq_one_letter_code
_entity_poly.pdbx_strand_id
1 'polypeptide(L)'
;MHSSILRGHDFTLYQGGQPRSHAAYFAGFSPLERLGLVAPTNVEGAGAATLILAYVTAFYDCYRQHQETFYAYPDYYSFQSRQPLADHKMLDIWPAHKEILVPDDAAARLTAIVDRGITVLLVPERPPCSNEFAAELRESARRTIKRCYLYSGAGQVEKADLTFGSANPDVVTWAESIFATPDLPNSGPAQQIWRQGSLTKSGITQSFRTISLEEALSRL
;
A
#
# COMPACT_ATOMS: atom_id res chain seq x y z
N MET A 1 -3.18 -17.52 -5.50
CA MET A 1 -2.41 -16.35 -5.06
C MET A 1 -1.38 -16.01 -6.14
N HIS A 2 -1.61 -14.96 -6.93
CA HIS A 2 -0.72 -14.64 -8.06
C HIS A 2 0.67 -14.21 -7.59
N SER A 3 0.75 -13.35 -6.57
CA SER A 3 2.02 -12.79 -6.12
C SER A 3 2.87 -13.73 -5.24
N SER A 4 2.37 -14.93 -4.92
CA SER A 4 3.12 -15.97 -4.19
C SER A 4 4.33 -16.52 -4.95
N ILE A 5 4.52 -16.14 -6.22
CA ILE A 5 5.73 -16.42 -6.98
C ILE A 5 6.89 -15.46 -6.65
N LEU A 6 6.59 -14.25 -6.14
CA LEU A 6 7.61 -13.27 -5.83
C LEU A 6 8.49 -13.70 -4.66
N ARG A 7 9.72 -13.24 -4.67
CA ARG A 7 10.78 -13.47 -3.69
C ARG A 7 11.47 -12.15 -3.36
N GLY A 8 12.13 -12.08 -2.20
CA GLY A 8 12.78 -10.85 -1.77
C GLY A 8 13.81 -10.28 -2.77
N HIS A 9 14.46 -11.12 -3.58
CA HIS A 9 15.39 -10.69 -4.64
C HIS A 9 14.71 -10.09 -5.89
N ASP A 10 13.38 -10.19 -6.02
CA ASP A 10 12.62 -9.48 -7.07
C ASP A 10 12.53 -7.98 -6.80
N PHE A 11 12.96 -7.53 -5.61
CA PHE A 11 12.89 -6.15 -5.17
C PHE A 11 14.27 -5.53 -4.99
N THR A 12 14.44 -4.33 -5.54
CA THR A 12 15.51 -3.40 -5.19
C THR A 12 14.97 -2.41 -4.16
N LEU A 13 15.68 -2.27 -3.05
CA LEU A 13 15.26 -1.40 -1.94
C LEU A 13 16.39 -0.46 -1.54
N TYR A 14 16.05 0.81 -1.39
CA TYR A 14 16.91 1.82 -0.79
C TYR A 14 16.20 2.47 0.39
N GLN A 15 16.92 2.64 1.51
CA GLN A 15 16.44 3.36 2.68
C GLN A 15 17.49 4.39 3.11
N GLY A 16 17.10 5.66 3.23
CA GLY A 16 18.03 6.76 3.50
C GLY A 16 19.15 6.85 2.44
N GLY A 17 18.84 6.50 1.19
CA GLY A 17 19.81 6.44 0.09
C GLY A 17 20.76 5.23 0.11
N GLN A 18 20.67 4.35 1.11
CA GLN A 18 21.51 3.15 1.21
C GLN A 18 20.77 1.91 0.72
N PRO A 19 21.42 1.03 -0.08
CA PRO A 19 20.82 -0.22 -0.51
C PRO A 19 20.56 -1.12 0.71
N ARG A 20 19.39 -1.75 0.74
CA ARG A 20 19.01 -2.70 1.79
C ARG A 20 18.34 -3.91 1.14
N SER A 21 18.62 -5.12 1.62
CA SER A 21 17.91 -6.30 1.14
C SER A 21 16.49 -6.35 1.69
N HIS A 22 15.57 -6.97 0.94
CA HIS A 22 14.20 -7.20 1.39
C HIS A 22 14.17 -7.93 2.74
N ALA A 23 14.93 -9.03 2.88
CA ALA A 23 15.03 -9.78 4.13
C ALA A 23 15.54 -8.93 5.32
N ALA A 24 16.51 -8.03 5.09
CA ALA A 24 16.99 -7.15 6.15
C ALA A 24 15.96 -6.08 6.52
N TYR A 25 15.16 -5.58 5.58
CA TYR A 25 14.11 -4.60 5.84
C TYR A 25 12.93 -5.19 6.60
N PHE A 26 12.53 -6.40 6.24
CA PHE A 26 11.45 -7.16 6.88
C PHE A 26 11.94 -8.07 8.01
N ALA A 27 13.13 -7.82 8.55
CA ALA A 27 13.62 -8.54 9.73
C ALA A 27 12.65 -8.34 10.91
N GLY A 28 12.15 -9.44 11.47
CA GLY A 28 11.15 -9.42 12.54
C GLY A 28 9.71 -9.16 12.08
N PHE A 29 9.45 -9.22 10.76
CA PHE A 29 8.09 -9.16 10.22
C PHE A 29 7.20 -10.26 10.84
N SER A 30 5.93 -9.91 11.08
CA SER A 30 4.92 -10.86 11.57
C SER A 30 3.86 -11.09 10.51
N PRO A 31 3.44 -12.35 10.23
CA PRO A 31 2.34 -12.63 9.32
C PRO A 31 0.98 -12.13 9.85
N LEU A 32 0.92 -11.63 11.08
CA LEU A 32 -0.24 -10.97 11.68
C LEU A 32 -0.28 -9.47 11.40
N GLU A 33 0.69 -8.91 10.68
CA GLU A 33 0.64 -7.52 10.26
C GLU A 33 -0.51 -7.29 9.28
N ARG A 34 -1.17 -6.15 9.44
CA ARG A 34 -2.35 -5.75 8.68
C ARG A 34 -2.06 -4.41 8.01
N LEU A 35 -2.08 -4.39 6.68
CA LEU A 35 -1.80 -3.20 5.89
C LEU A 35 -3.12 -2.52 5.48
N GLY A 36 -3.18 -1.20 5.63
CA GLY A 36 -4.30 -0.38 5.18
C GLY A 36 -3.83 0.63 4.14
N LEU A 37 -4.41 0.59 2.94
CA LEU A 37 -4.19 1.56 1.87
C LEU A 37 -5.35 2.56 1.84
N VAL A 38 -5.10 3.84 2.08
CA VAL A 38 -6.11 4.89 1.92
C VAL A 38 -6.08 5.37 0.45
N ALA A 39 -7.16 5.17 -0.31
CA ALA A 39 -7.24 5.50 -1.75
C ALA A 39 -8.56 6.23 -2.12
N PRO A 40 -8.75 7.50 -1.71
CA PRO A 40 -9.97 8.28 -1.97
C PRO A 40 -10.33 8.57 -3.44
N THR A 41 -9.39 8.56 -4.39
CA THR A 41 -9.60 8.98 -5.81
C THR A 41 -9.55 7.84 -6.83
N ASN A 42 -9.94 6.64 -6.39
CA ASN A 42 -10.02 5.38 -7.15
C ASN A 42 -8.64 4.74 -7.40
N VAL A 43 -7.84 5.24 -8.35
CA VAL A 43 -6.70 4.49 -8.92
C VAL A 43 -5.33 4.83 -8.34
N GLU A 44 -5.23 5.79 -7.42
CA GLU A 44 -3.92 6.22 -6.89
C GLU A 44 -3.19 5.12 -6.14
N GLY A 45 -3.89 4.07 -5.68
CA GLY A 45 -3.28 2.90 -5.06
C GLY A 45 -2.19 2.24 -5.90
N ALA A 46 -2.23 2.39 -7.22
CA ALA A 46 -1.17 1.94 -8.13
C ALA A 46 0.20 2.55 -7.78
N GLY A 47 0.22 3.77 -7.23
CA GLY A 47 1.41 4.46 -6.75
C GLY A 47 2.10 3.83 -5.54
N ALA A 48 1.47 2.83 -4.91
CA ALA A 48 2.04 2.10 -3.77
C ALA A 48 2.28 0.61 -4.03
N ALA A 49 2.12 0.15 -5.27
CA ALA A 49 2.17 -1.25 -5.64
C ALA A 49 3.46 -1.96 -5.21
N THR A 50 4.64 -1.34 -5.38
CA THR A 50 5.92 -1.99 -5.03
C THR A 50 6.06 -2.21 -3.53
N LEU A 51 5.62 -1.26 -2.70
CA LEU A 51 5.63 -1.41 -1.24
C LEU A 51 4.62 -2.47 -0.78
N ILE A 52 3.41 -2.46 -1.34
CA ILE A 52 2.38 -3.45 -1.01
C ILE A 52 2.89 -4.86 -1.36
N LEU A 53 3.39 -5.07 -2.58
CA LEU A 53 3.90 -6.38 -3.00
C LEU A 53 5.15 -6.81 -2.24
N ALA A 54 5.99 -5.87 -1.77
CA ALA A 54 7.10 -6.19 -0.88
C ALA A 54 6.61 -6.71 0.48
N TYR A 55 5.56 -6.09 1.07
CA TYR A 55 4.89 -6.58 2.27
C TYR A 55 4.20 -7.93 2.05
N VAL A 56 3.55 -8.13 0.91
CA VAL A 56 2.95 -9.43 0.55
C VAL A 56 4.02 -10.52 0.43
N THR A 57 5.17 -10.19 -0.17
CA THR A 57 6.30 -11.11 -0.29
C THR A 57 6.84 -11.51 1.08
N ALA A 58 6.96 -10.56 2.02
CA ALA A 58 7.37 -10.83 3.40
C ALA A 58 6.36 -11.75 4.12
N PHE A 59 5.06 -11.55 3.89
CA PHE A 59 4.03 -12.45 4.39
C PHE A 59 4.21 -13.88 3.87
N TYR A 60 4.38 -14.07 2.56
CA TYR A 60 4.56 -15.41 2.00
C TYR A 60 5.90 -16.05 2.38
N ASP A 61 6.95 -15.27 2.61
CA ASP A 61 8.23 -15.79 3.11
C ASP A 61 8.06 -16.46 4.48
N CYS A 62 7.21 -15.95 5.37
CA CYS A 62 6.87 -16.62 6.63
C CYS A 62 6.21 -17.99 6.42
N TYR A 63 5.35 -18.15 5.42
CA TYR A 63 4.70 -19.43 5.12
C TYR A 63 5.68 -20.43 4.48
N ARG A 64 6.53 -19.95 3.55
CA ARG A 64 7.55 -20.79 2.90
C ARG A 64 8.58 -21.37 3.86
N GLN A 65 8.81 -20.73 5.00
CA GLN A 65 9.66 -21.29 6.07
C GLN A 65 9.07 -22.55 6.71
N HIS A 66 7.75 -22.74 6.65
CA HIS A 66 7.05 -23.84 7.32
C HIS A 66 6.52 -24.90 6.34
N GLN A 67 6.13 -24.50 5.13
CA GLN A 67 5.55 -25.39 4.12
C GLN A 67 5.75 -24.84 2.70
N GLU A 68 6.01 -25.74 1.74
CA GLU A 68 6.20 -25.36 0.33
C GLU A 68 4.91 -24.92 -0.35
N THR A 69 3.78 -25.51 0.05
CA THR A 69 2.44 -25.18 -0.46
C THR A 69 1.57 -24.66 0.68
N PHE A 70 0.83 -23.59 0.42
CA PHE A 70 -0.09 -22.97 1.38
C PHE A 70 -1.26 -22.32 0.65
N TYR A 71 -2.34 -22.04 1.38
CA TYR A 71 -3.48 -21.24 0.88
C TYR A 71 -3.82 -20.20 1.95
N ALA A 72 -3.23 -19.01 1.81
CA ALA A 72 -3.35 -17.93 2.80
C ALA A 72 -3.29 -16.58 2.08
N TYR A 73 -4.04 -15.60 2.55
CA TYR A 73 -3.97 -14.22 2.05
C TYR A 73 -3.68 -13.29 3.21
N PRO A 74 -2.84 -12.26 3.02
CA PRO A 74 -2.60 -11.28 4.06
C PRO A 74 -3.88 -10.49 4.36
N ASP A 75 -4.04 -10.04 5.59
CA ASP A 75 -5.15 -9.15 5.99
C ASP A 75 -4.85 -7.70 5.62
N TYR A 76 -4.79 -7.46 4.30
CA TYR A 76 -4.55 -6.15 3.71
C TYR A 76 -5.84 -5.57 3.14
N TYR A 77 -6.07 -4.28 3.35
CA TYR A 77 -7.32 -3.60 3.05
C TYR A 77 -7.08 -2.33 2.26
N SER A 78 -8.03 -1.95 1.43
CA SER A 78 -8.12 -0.60 0.87
C SER A 78 -9.30 0.15 1.49
N PHE A 79 -9.14 1.45 1.67
CA PHE A 79 -10.16 2.37 2.16
C PHE A 79 -10.39 3.43 1.08
N GLN A 80 -11.45 3.24 0.30
CA GLN A 80 -11.78 4.06 -0.86
C GLN A 80 -13.03 4.90 -0.60
N SER A 81 -13.18 6.04 -1.29
CA SER A 81 -14.32 6.94 -1.05
C SER A 81 -15.18 7.23 -2.27
N ARG A 82 -14.95 6.50 -3.35
CA ARG A 82 -15.70 6.67 -4.61
C ARG A 82 -16.15 5.30 -5.12
N GLN A 83 -17.33 5.28 -5.71
CA GLN A 83 -17.78 4.15 -6.50
C GLN A 83 -17.56 4.42 -8.00
N PRO A 84 -17.30 3.38 -8.81
CA PRO A 84 -17.02 2.01 -8.38
C PRO A 84 -15.65 1.91 -7.68
N LEU A 85 -15.49 0.87 -6.85
CA LEU A 85 -14.23 0.60 -6.15
C LEU A 85 -13.18 0.12 -7.15
N ALA A 86 -11.97 0.68 -7.07
CA ALA A 86 -10.81 0.15 -7.76
C ALA A 86 -10.46 -1.27 -7.27
N ASP A 87 -10.05 -2.15 -8.19
CA ASP A 87 -9.71 -3.54 -7.90
C ASP A 87 -8.21 -3.69 -7.63
N HIS A 88 -7.82 -3.93 -6.37
CA HIS A 88 -6.44 -4.17 -5.96
C HIS A 88 -6.13 -5.66 -5.75
N LYS A 89 -6.94 -6.59 -6.28
CA LYS A 89 -6.72 -8.04 -6.08
C LYS A 89 -5.36 -8.52 -6.56
N MET A 90 -4.80 -7.89 -7.61
CA MET A 90 -3.49 -8.25 -8.14
C MET A 90 -2.34 -7.82 -7.21
N LEU A 91 -2.64 -7.00 -6.20
CA LEU A 91 -1.74 -6.66 -5.10
C LEU A 91 -2.04 -7.48 -3.82
N ASP A 92 -2.82 -8.57 -3.94
CA ASP A 92 -3.29 -9.42 -2.84
C ASP A 92 -4.09 -8.70 -1.73
N ILE A 93 -4.74 -7.58 -2.07
CA ILE A 93 -5.90 -7.08 -1.32
C ILE A 93 -7.09 -7.94 -1.73
N TRP A 94 -7.21 -9.11 -1.10
CA TRP A 94 -8.18 -10.14 -1.46
C TRP A 94 -8.68 -10.90 -0.22
N PRO A 95 -9.98 -11.27 -0.17
CA PRO A 95 -11.01 -11.15 -1.22
C PRO A 95 -11.74 -9.79 -1.24
N ALA A 96 -12.75 -9.65 -2.12
CA ALA A 96 -13.45 -8.40 -2.40
C ALA A 96 -13.95 -7.63 -1.17
N HIS A 97 -14.30 -8.31 -0.06
CA HIS A 97 -14.70 -7.64 1.18
C HIS A 97 -13.57 -6.85 1.87
N LYS A 98 -12.34 -6.90 1.34
CA LYS A 98 -11.19 -6.11 1.81
C LYS A 98 -11.04 -4.77 1.06
N GLU A 99 -11.82 -4.56 0.01
CA GLU A 99 -11.99 -3.26 -0.65
C GLU A 99 -13.14 -2.52 0.05
N ILE A 100 -12.82 -1.52 0.87
CA ILE A 100 -13.78 -0.89 1.78
C ILE A 100 -14.20 0.46 1.25
N LEU A 101 -15.49 0.61 0.95
CA LEU A 101 -16.07 1.94 0.75
C LEU A 101 -16.25 2.64 2.10
N VAL A 102 -15.57 3.76 2.26
CA VAL A 102 -15.71 4.67 3.41
C VAL A 102 -16.13 6.05 2.91
N PRO A 103 -17.03 6.76 3.61
CA PRO A 103 -17.34 8.15 3.28
C PRO A 103 -16.07 9.00 3.20
N ASP A 104 -16.11 10.10 2.44
CA ASP A 104 -15.03 11.08 2.44
C ASP A 104 -15.07 11.96 3.70
N ASP A 105 -14.92 11.29 4.85
CA ASP A 105 -14.93 11.84 6.19
C ASP A 105 -13.78 11.21 6.97
N ALA A 106 -12.94 12.05 7.57
CA ALA A 106 -11.72 11.59 8.23
C ALA A 106 -12.03 10.68 9.43
N ALA A 107 -13.07 10.98 10.22
CA ALA A 107 -13.42 10.22 11.41
C ALA A 107 -13.98 8.83 11.06
N ALA A 108 -14.86 8.75 10.05
CA ALA A 108 -15.37 7.48 9.52
C ALA A 108 -14.25 6.63 8.94
N ARG A 109 -13.32 7.24 8.21
CA ARG A 109 -12.14 6.57 7.65
C ARG A 109 -11.23 6.02 8.76
N LEU A 110 -10.91 6.83 9.78
CA LEU A 110 -10.10 6.37 10.91
C LEU A 110 -10.79 5.27 11.71
N THR A 111 -12.11 5.35 11.88
CA THR A 111 -12.91 4.29 12.52
C THR A 111 -12.77 2.98 11.75
N ALA A 112 -12.94 3.00 10.43
CA ALA A 112 -12.80 1.82 9.59
C ALA A 112 -11.39 1.20 9.63
N ILE A 113 -10.35 2.05 9.73
CA ILE A 113 -8.95 1.65 9.90
C ILE A 113 -8.74 0.96 11.25
N VAL A 114 -9.22 1.57 12.33
CA VAL A 114 -9.08 1.04 13.70
C VAL A 114 -9.86 -0.27 13.87
N ASP A 115 -11.09 -0.36 13.38
CA ASP A 115 -11.93 -1.56 13.48
C ASP A 115 -11.31 -2.77 12.79
N ARG A 116 -10.47 -2.53 11.77
CA ARG A 116 -9.72 -3.57 11.05
C ARG A 116 -8.35 -3.86 11.65
N GLY A 117 -7.97 -3.18 12.74
CA GLY A 117 -6.71 -3.42 13.43
C GLY A 117 -5.47 -3.13 12.59
N ILE A 118 -5.52 -2.15 11.69
CA ILE A 118 -4.41 -1.83 10.79
C ILE A 118 -3.13 -1.53 11.58
N THR A 119 -2.04 -2.21 11.25
CA THR A 119 -0.72 -2.02 11.87
C THR A 119 0.25 -1.24 10.99
N VAL A 120 0.01 -1.23 9.67
CA VAL A 120 0.80 -0.51 8.67
C VAL A 120 -0.15 0.32 7.81
N LEU A 121 -0.03 1.64 7.87
CA LEU A 121 -0.94 2.56 7.17
C LEU A 121 -0.23 3.27 6.01
N LEU A 122 -0.78 3.19 4.81
CA LEU A 122 -0.35 3.93 3.63
C LEU A 122 -1.37 5.03 3.36
N VAL A 123 -0.90 6.28 3.35
CA VAL A 123 -1.74 7.45 3.04
C VAL A 123 -1.23 8.17 1.80
N PRO A 124 -2.13 8.68 0.94
CA PRO A 124 -1.74 9.38 -0.27
C PRO A 124 -1.24 10.78 0.09
N GLU A 125 -0.40 11.32 -0.78
CA GLU A 125 0.04 12.70 -0.70
C GLU A 125 -1.15 13.62 -0.96
N ARG A 126 -1.54 14.31 0.10
CA ARG A 126 -2.54 15.37 0.07
C ARG A 126 -2.18 16.46 1.08
N PRO A 127 -2.68 17.69 0.88
CA PRO A 127 -2.53 18.75 1.86
C PRO A 127 -3.01 18.26 3.24
N PRO A 128 -2.25 18.56 4.32
CA PRO A 128 -2.69 18.22 5.65
C PRO A 128 -3.93 19.06 6.00
N CYS A 129 -4.91 18.44 6.63
CA CYS A 129 -6.09 19.09 7.17
C CYS A 129 -6.18 18.92 8.69
N SER A 130 -6.81 19.89 9.34
CA SER A 130 -7.11 19.81 10.77
C SER A 130 -8.31 18.89 10.95
N ASN A 131 -8.04 17.63 11.33
CA ASN A 131 -9.06 16.64 11.62
C ASN A 131 -9.25 16.51 13.14
N GLU A 132 -10.48 16.71 13.61
CA GLU A 132 -10.82 16.44 15.01
C GLU A 132 -11.28 14.99 15.16
N PHE A 133 -10.48 14.19 15.86
CA PHE A 133 -10.82 12.81 16.21
C PHE A 133 -11.19 12.71 17.68
N ALA A 134 -12.16 11.85 17.99
CA ALA A 134 -12.43 11.41 19.36
C ALA A 134 -11.16 10.86 20.00
N ALA A 135 -10.95 11.14 21.29
CA ALA A 135 -9.73 10.79 22.00
C ALA A 135 -9.49 9.27 21.98
N GLU A 136 -10.53 8.49 22.22
CA GLU A 136 -10.51 7.03 22.23
C GLU A 136 -10.08 6.45 20.87
N LEU A 137 -10.54 7.07 19.79
CA LEU A 137 -10.19 6.67 18.44
C LEU A 137 -8.71 6.96 18.14
N ARG A 138 -8.21 8.13 18.57
CA ARG A 138 -6.78 8.47 18.47
C ARG A 138 -5.92 7.52 19.30
N GLU A 139 -6.34 7.18 20.53
CA GLU A 139 -5.62 6.24 21.39
C GLU A 139 -5.57 4.84 20.77
N SER A 140 -6.68 4.40 20.18
CA SER A 140 -6.78 3.11 19.50
C SER A 140 -5.88 3.03 18.27
N ALA A 141 -5.82 4.12 17.49
CA ALA A 141 -4.88 4.24 16.38
C ALA A 141 -3.42 4.17 16.86
N ARG A 142 -3.06 4.93 17.91
CA ARG A 142 -1.68 4.97 18.45
C ARG A 142 -1.20 3.62 18.97
N ARG A 143 -2.04 2.85 19.66
CA ARG A 143 -1.64 1.53 20.20
C ARG A 143 -1.51 0.44 19.13
N THR A 144 -2.10 0.65 17.95
CA THR A 144 -2.25 -0.39 16.92
C THR A 144 -1.36 -0.13 15.71
N ILE A 145 -1.35 1.10 15.20
CA ILE A 145 -0.59 1.48 14.00
C ILE A 145 0.89 1.66 14.38
N LYS A 146 1.72 0.78 13.83
CA LYS A 146 3.17 0.73 14.11
C LYS A 146 3.98 1.55 13.11
N ARG A 147 3.50 1.64 11.86
CA ARG A 147 4.20 2.30 10.75
C ARG A 147 3.22 3.02 9.85
N CYS A 148 3.62 4.21 9.41
CA CYS A 148 2.89 4.98 8.42
C CYS A 148 3.80 5.34 7.25
N TYR A 149 3.26 5.28 6.04
CA TYR A 149 3.95 5.68 4.81
C TYR A 149 3.13 6.68 4.03
N LEU A 150 3.79 7.71 3.54
CA LEU A 150 3.26 8.59 2.51
C LEU A 150 3.60 8.00 1.14
N TYR A 151 2.61 7.93 0.24
CA TYR A 151 2.80 7.57 -1.16
C TYR A 151 2.14 8.62 -2.06
N SER A 152 2.45 8.60 -3.36
CA SER A 152 1.78 9.45 -4.36
C SER A 152 1.14 8.57 -5.43
N GLY A 153 0.02 9.00 -6.01
CA GLY A 153 -0.60 8.29 -7.15
C GLY A 153 0.32 8.16 -8.36
N ALA A 154 1.30 9.05 -8.52
CA ALA A 154 2.33 8.95 -9.55
C ALA A 154 3.43 7.90 -9.22
N GLY A 155 3.48 7.45 -7.97
CA GLY A 155 4.51 6.58 -7.39
C GLY A 155 5.80 7.29 -6.98
N GLN A 156 5.85 8.63 -7.01
CA GLN A 156 7.00 9.40 -6.52
C GLN A 156 6.56 10.45 -5.51
N VAL A 157 7.21 10.48 -4.35
CA VAL A 157 7.00 11.52 -3.34
C VAL A 157 8.24 12.41 -3.23
N GLU A 158 8.03 13.68 -2.88
CA GLU A 158 9.15 14.55 -2.55
C GLU A 158 9.84 14.09 -1.26
N LYS A 159 11.17 14.30 -1.17
CA LYS A 159 12.00 13.99 0.01
C LYS A 159 11.84 12.54 0.49
N ALA A 160 11.73 11.60 -0.45
CA ALA A 160 11.63 10.18 -0.14
C ALA A 160 12.81 9.69 0.71
N ASP A 161 12.51 8.88 1.72
CA ASP A 161 13.50 8.18 2.55
C ASP A 161 13.51 6.68 2.26
N LEU A 162 12.62 6.21 1.38
CA LEU A 162 12.39 4.82 1.07
C LEU A 162 12.02 4.67 -0.41
N THR A 163 12.68 3.75 -1.10
CA THR A 163 12.40 3.46 -2.51
C THR A 163 12.33 1.95 -2.70
N PHE A 164 11.26 1.47 -3.31
CA PHE A 164 11.10 0.08 -3.74
C PHE A 164 10.97 0.01 -5.26
N GLY A 165 11.83 -0.78 -5.89
CA GLY A 165 11.75 -1.10 -7.31
C GLY A 165 11.69 -2.59 -7.54
N SER A 166 11.34 -2.97 -8.77
CA SER A 166 11.35 -4.35 -9.24
C SER A 166 11.55 -4.37 -10.75
N ALA A 167 12.39 -5.29 -11.22
CA ALA A 167 12.56 -5.58 -12.64
C ALA A 167 11.61 -6.69 -13.15
N ASN A 168 10.83 -7.28 -12.24
CA ASN A 168 9.91 -8.36 -12.57
C ASN A 168 8.70 -7.78 -13.33
N PRO A 169 8.42 -8.22 -14.57
CA PRO A 169 7.34 -7.66 -15.38
C PRO A 169 5.95 -7.88 -14.76
N ASP A 170 5.77 -8.92 -13.96
CA ASP A 170 4.49 -9.20 -13.31
C ASP A 170 4.12 -8.07 -12.33
N VAL A 171 5.10 -7.50 -11.62
CA VAL A 171 4.87 -6.36 -10.71
C VAL A 171 4.34 -5.16 -11.47
N VAL A 172 4.87 -4.88 -12.66
CA VAL A 172 4.37 -3.81 -13.54
C VAL A 172 2.94 -4.11 -13.98
N THR A 173 2.69 -5.31 -14.51
CA THR A 173 1.36 -5.72 -14.99
C THR A 173 0.31 -5.68 -13.88
N TRP A 174 0.64 -6.12 -12.67
CA TRP A 174 -0.27 -6.12 -11.53
C TRP A 174 -0.58 -4.70 -11.04
N ALA A 175 0.42 -3.81 -10.99
CA ALA A 175 0.19 -2.41 -10.67
C ALA A 175 -0.68 -1.72 -11.74
N GLU A 176 -0.42 -1.99 -13.02
CA GLU A 176 -1.20 -1.44 -14.13
C GLU A 176 -2.65 -1.92 -14.16
N SER A 177 -2.93 -3.10 -13.63
CA SER A 177 -4.29 -3.69 -13.65
C SER A 177 -5.34 -2.86 -12.91
N ILE A 178 -4.93 -2.04 -11.93
CA ILE A 178 -5.81 -1.14 -11.18
C ILE A 178 -6.52 -0.16 -12.13
N PHE A 179 -5.81 0.35 -13.13
CA PHE A 179 -6.37 1.28 -14.13
C PHE A 179 -7.39 0.60 -15.07
N ALA A 180 -7.36 -0.73 -15.16
CA ALA A 180 -8.28 -1.53 -15.96
C ALA A 180 -9.48 -2.07 -15.15
N THR A 181 -9.71 -1.54 -13.94
CA THR A 181 -10.89 -1.90 -13.15
C THR A 181 -12.17 -1.56 -13.95
N PRO A 182 -13.13 -2.51 -14.08
CA PRO A 182 -14.39 -2.26 -14.75
C PRO A 182 -15.15 -1.07 -14.15
N ASP A 183 -15.91 -0.37 -15.00
CA ASP A 183 -16.82 0.72 -14.62
C ASP A 183 -16.17 1.96 -14.01
N LEU A 184 -14.85 1.99 -13.81
CA LEU A 184 -14.16 3.21 -13.38
C LEU A 184 -14.28 4.31 -14.45
N PRO A 185 -14.39 5.59 -14.03
CA PRO A 185 -14.21 6.72 -14.93
C PRO A 185 -12.87 6.64 -15.68
N ASN A 186 -12.76 7.35 -16.81
CA ASN A 186 -11.55 7.36 -17.63
C ASN A 186 -10.28 7.58 -16.78
N SER A 187 -9.53 6.50 -16.59
CA SER A 187 -8.32 6.44 -15.77
C SER A 187 -7.05 6.74 -16.57
N GLY A 188 -7.16 6.95 -17.89
CA GLY A 188 -6.04 7.16 -18.81
C GLY A 188 -5.08 8.29 -18.40
N PRO A 189 -5.56 9.48 -18.00
CA PRO A 189 -4.66 10.54 -17.52
C PRO A 189 -3.88 10.12 -16.27
N ALA A 190 -4.54 9.49 -15.30
CA ALA A 190 -3.89 9.02 -14.08
C ALA A 190 -2.89 7.89 -14.38
N GLN A 191 -3.24 6.96 -15.28
CA GLN A 191 -2.35 5.91 -15.75
C GLN A 191 -1.10 6.49 -16.40
N GLN A 192 -1.24 7.53 -17.23
CA GLN A 192 -0.10 8.16 -17.89
C GLN A 192 0.83 8.86 -16.88
N ILE A 193 0.27 9.56 -15.90
CA ILE A 193 1.05 10.19 -14.81
C ILE A 193 1.79 9.12 -14.00
N TRP A 194 1.10 8.04 -13.63
CA TRP A 194 1.72 6.91 -12.94
C TRP A 194 2.82 6.27 -13.77
N ARG A 195 2.62 6.04 -15.08
CA ARG A 195 3.64 5.49 -15.96
C ARG A 195 4.88 6.36 -16.01
N GLN A 196 4.71 7.68 -16.12
CA GLN A 196 5.82 8.64 -16.16
C GLN A 196 6.59 8.70 -14.84
N GLY A 197 5.91 8.57 -13.70
CA GLY A 197 6.54 8.62 -12.38
C GLY A 197 7.12 7.28 -11.91
N SER A 198 6.46 6.17 -12.22
CA SER A 198 6.78 4.85 -11.65
C SER A 198 7.59 3.95 -12.59
N LEU A 199 7.44 4.06 -13.92
CA LEU A 199 8.13 3.16 -14.83
C LEU A 199 9.53 3.67 -15.17
N THR A 200 10.44 2.71 -15.24
CA THR A 200 11.83 2.90 -15.66
C THR A 200 12.09 2.02 -16.88
N LYS A 201 13.26 2.18 -17.53
CA LYS A 201 13.66 1.29 -18.64
C LYS A 201 13.75 -0.18 -18.23
N SER A 202 13.91 -0.47 -16.94
CA SER A 202 14.19 -1.79 -16.40
C SER A 202 13.07 -2.37 -15.54
N GLY A 203 11.90 -1.71 -15.44
CA GLY A 203 10.79 -2.16 -14.61
C GLY A 203 10.09 -1.00 -13.91
N ILE A 204 9.73 -1.18 -12.65
CA ILE A 204 9.03 -0.20 -11.83
C ILE A 204 9.90 0.27 -10.66
N THR A 205 9.78 1.54 -10.28
CA THR A 205 10.38 2.11 -9.07
C THR A 205 9.42 3.12 -8.48
N GLN A 206 9.12 2.98 -7.19
CA GLN A 206 8.26 3.89 -6.45
C GLN A 206 8.94 4.32 -5.16
N SER A 207 8.70 5.57 -4.78
CA SER A 207 9.30 6.18 -3.60
C SER A 207 8.24 6.59 -2.58
N PHE A 208 8.67 6.56 -1.33
CA PHE A 208 7.82 6.70 -0.16
C PHE A 208 8.54 7.55 0.89
N ARG A 209 7.75 8.12 1.81
CA ARG A 209 8.26 8.69 3.06
C ARG A 209 7.73 7.89 4.23
N THR A 210 8.60 7.51 5.14
CA THR A 210 8.19 7.08 6.47
C THR A 210 7.73 8.31 7.23
N ILE A 211 6.48 8.31 7.72
CA ILE A 211 5.88 9.45 8.40
C ILE A 211 5.39 9.07 9.80
N SER A 212 5.20 10.07 10.65
CA SER A 212 4.58 9.87 11.96
C SER A 212 3.08 9.53 11.82
N LEU A 213 2.51 8.92 12.86
CA LEU A 213 1.05 8.72 12.92
C LEU A 213 0.30 10.06 12.80
N GLU A 214 0.72 11.10 13.53
CA GLU A 214 0.08 12.42 13.47
C GLU A 214 0.08 13.03 12.06
N GLU A 215 1.20 12.90 11.34
CA GLU A 215 1.26 13.33 9.94
C GLU A 215 0.30 12.51 9.07
N ALA A 216 0.22 11.20 9.27
CA ALA A 216 -0.72 10.34 8.53
C ALA A 216 -2.18 10.70 8.82
N LEU A 217 -2.53 10.97 10.08
CA LEU A 217 -3.88 11.36 10.53
C LEU A 217 -4.30 12.74 10.00
N SER A 218 -3.35 13.67 9.85
CA SER A 218 -3.60 14.96 9.17
C SER A 218 -3.88 14.81 7.68
N ARG A 219 -3.57 13.65 7.11
CA ARG A 219 -3.83 13.26 5.72
C ARG A 219 -4.87 12.14 5.68
N LEU A 220 -5.79 12.12 6.63
CA LEU A 220 -7.04 11.36 6.56
C LEU A 220 -8.18 12.22 6.06
#